data_AF-D9SSL6-F1
#
_entry.id   AF-D9SSL6-F1
#
_cell.length_a   1.000
_cell.length_b   1.000
_cell.length_c   1.000
_cell.angle_alpha   90.00
_cell.angle_beta   90.00
_cell.angle_gamma   90.00
#
_symmetry.space_group_name_H-M   'P 1'
#
loop_
_entity.id
_entity.type
_entity.pdbx_description
1 polymer ?
#
loop_
_entity_poly.entity_id
_entity_poly.type
_entity_poly.pdbx_seq_one_letter_code
_entity_poly.pdbx_strand_id
1 'polypeptide(L)'
;MKENQYKLILKVKGLERKATSKVIGDFFGVEPRYLGAPSFNFEIQTQKGETFIVDRNGAIITPTYEIEETSEVIELYSKIAEAGAESIEIEIKLSMNGHRGISLKNLINIISSKQSLIKKALGIERNIVEQDFIEGINNVRLIEIEDFKRSALEIGVDKCEGISFDFEEEAIGFKFFKEKAEPQDLFAYLQLTQALNDNAKTLRHSSPKTTETNNEKYTFRTWLLRLGFIGNRYKESRSQLLRHLSGNSAFRSPTNA
;
A
#
# COMPACT_ATOMS: atom_id res chain seq x y z
N MET A 1 -13.23 5.28 -8.09
CA MET A 1 -13.21 5.28 -6.61
C MET A 1 -13.23 6.73 -6.11
N LYS A 2 -14.02 7.08 -5.09
CA LYS A 2 -14.12 8.48 -4.62
C LYS A 2 -12.87 8.88 -3.81
N GLU A 3 -12.74 10.17 -3.54
CA GLU A 3 -11.75 10.68 -2.59
C GLU A 3 -11.94 10.01 -1.21
N ASN A 4 -10.82 9.72 -0.52
CA ASN A 4 -10.75 9.03 0.78
C ASN A 4 -11.26 7.57 0.80
N GLN A 5 -11.34 6.95 -0.36
CA GLN A 5 -11.68 5.54 -0.48
C GLN A 5 -10.49 4.68 -0.88
N TYR A 6 -10.54 3.42 -0.47
CA TYR A 6 -9.54 2.41 -0.82
C TYR A 6 -10.17 1.05 -1.10
N LYS A 7 -9.45 0.19 -1.83
CA LYS A 7 -9.77 -1.24 -1.96
C LYS A 7 -8.50 -2.06 -1.94
N LEU A 8 -8.59 -3.33 -1.56
CA LEU A 8 -7.46 -4.26 -1.56
C LEU A 8 -7.60 -5.25 -2.71
N ILE A 9 -6.46 -5.61 -3.26
CA ILE A 9 -6.29 -6.82 -4.04
C ILE A 9 -5.34 -7.72 -3.25
N LEU A 10 -5.83 -8.87 -2.82
CA LEU A 10 -5.07 -9.88 -2.08
C LEU A 10 -4.79 -11.05 -3.01
N LYS A 11 -3.52 -11.29 -3.36
CA LYS A 11 -3.14 -12.49 -4.12
C LYS A 11 -2.69 -13.56 -3.14
N VAL A 12 -3.55 -14.55 -2.96
CA VAL A 12 -3.34 -15.63 -2.00
C VAL A 12 -2.59 -16.78 -2.68
N LYS A 13 -1.47 -17.19 -2.11
CA LYS A 13 -0.74 -18.42 -2.51
C LYS A 13 -0.98 -19.51 -1.47
N GLY A 14 -1.02 -20.77 -1.92
CA GLY A 14 -1.24 -21.94 -1.05
C GLY A 14 -2.72 -22.22 -0.71
N LEU A 15 -3.66 -21.40 -1.18
CA LEU A 15 -5.10 -21.63 -0.98
C LEU A 15 -5.84 -21.64 -2.33
N GLU A 16 -6.59 -22.70 -2.58
CA GLU A 16 -7.41 -22.86 -3.78
C GLU A 16 -8.53 -21.83 -3.85
N ARG A 17 -8.83 -21.29 -5.03
CA ARG A 17 -9.81 -20.19 -5.21
C ARG A 17 -11.20 -20.48 -4.61
N LYS A 18 -11.66 -21.74 -4.65
CA LYS A 18 -12.94 -22.16 -4.08
C LYS A 18 -12.90 -22.19 -2.55
N ALA A 19 -11.76 -22.55 -1.97
CA ALA A 19 -11.54 -22.48 -0.54
C ALA A 19 -11.45 -21.01 -0.10
N THR A 20 -10.72 -20.16 -0.84
CA THR A 20 -10.65 -18.72 -0.62
C THR A 20 -12.03 -18.07 -0.64
N SER A 21 -12.87 -18.37 -1.65
CA SER A 21 -14.22 -17.83 -1.71
C SER A 21 -15.08 -18.29 -0.53
N LYS A 22 -14.91 -19.55 -0.09
CA LYS A 22 -15.62 -20.08 1.08
C LYS A 22 -15.21 -19.37 2.36
N VAL A 23 -13.93 -19.08 2.58
CA VAL A 23 -13.46 -18.32 3.75
C VAL A 23 -14.13 -16.95 3.83
N ILE A 24 -14.24 -16.23 2.69
CA ILE A 24 -14.93 -14.94 2.62
C ILE A 24 -16.44 -15.12 2.91
N GLY A 25 -17.06 -16.13 2.30
CA GLY A 25 -18.47 -16.45 2.53
C GLY A 25 -18.80 -16.76 3.99
N ASP A 26 -18.01 -17.63 4.61
CA ASP A 26 -18.14 -17.99 6.03
C ASP A 26 -17.95 -16.78 6.95
N PHE A 27 -17.00 -15.88 6.62
CA PHE A 27 -16.76 -14.65 7.38
C PHE A 27 -17.96 -13.70 7.37
N PHE A 28 -18.65 -13.58 6.23
CA PHE A 28 -19.82 -12.71 6.07
C PHE A 28 -21.17 -13.42 6.25
N GLY A 29 -21.17 -14.74 6.48
CA GLY A 29 -22.38 -15.55 6.60
C GLY A 29 -23.19 -15.63 5.30
N VAL A 30 -22.53 -15.66 4.14
CA VAL A 30 -23.16 -15.67 2.80
C VAL A 30 -22.51 -16.74 1.90
N GLU A 31 -23.31 -17.33 1.00
CA GLU A 31 -22.82 -18.36 0.08
C GLU A 31 -22.14 -17.74 -1.15
N PRO A 32 -20.91 -18.16 -1.50
CA PRO A 32 -20.24 -17.69 -2.71
C PRO A 32 -20.94 -18.15 -3.99
N ARG A 33 -21.17 -17.22 -4.91
CA ARG A 33 -21.78 -17.50 -6.23
C ARG A 33 -20.71 -17.61 -7.31
N TYR A 34 -20.62 -18.74 -7.99
CA TYR A 34 -19.74 -18.91 -9.15
C TYR A 34 -20.40 -18.37 -10.43
N LEU A 35 -19.72 -17.47 -11.14
CA LEU A 35 -20.29 -16.78 -12.30
C LEU A 35 -20.13 -17.50 -13.64
N GLY A 36 -19.33 -18.57 -13.71
CA GLY A 36 -19.08 -19.28 -14.97
C GLY A 36 -18.42 -18.39 -16.03
N ALA A 37 -18.52 -18.78 -17.30
CA ALA A 37 -17.91 -18.00 -18.40
C ALA A 37 -18.59 -16.62 -18.59
N PRO A 38 -17.85 -15.58 -19.02
CA PRO A 38 -16.43 -15.59 -19.41
C PRO A 38 -15.46 -15.26 -18.27
N SER A 39 -15.94 -14.84 -17.10
CA SER A 39 -15.08 -14.36 -16.01
C SER A 39 -14.52 -15.48 -15.16
N PHE A 40 -15.33 -16.51 -14.90
CA PHE A 40 -15.07 -17.62 -13.99
C PHE A 40 -14.77 -17.16 -12.55
N ASN A 41 -15.31 -16.00 -12.17
CA ASN A 41 -15.14 -15.43 -10.84
C ASN A 41 -16.08 -16.09 -9.84
N PHE A 42 -15.69 -16.08 -8.57
CA PHE A 42 -16.65 -16.16 -7.46
C PHE A 42 -17.03 -14.75 -7.03
N GLU A 43 -18.32 -14.56 -6.78
CA GLU A 43 -18.89 -13.33 -6.26
C GLU A 43 -19.48 -13.61 -4.88
N ILE A 44 -19.14 -12.77 -3.91
CA ILE A 44 -19.64 -12.86 -2.55
C ILE A 44 -20.28 -11.50 -2.23
N GLN A 45 -21.60 -11.46 -2.22
CA GLN A 45 -22.36 -10.25 -1.88
C GLN A 45 -22.69 -10.28 -0.38
N THR A 46 -22.19 -9.28 0.36
CA THR A 46 -22.47 -9.15 1.80
C THR A 46 -23.89 -8.67 2.04
N GLN A 47 -24.39 -8.85 3.27
CA GLN A 47 -25.70 -8.32 3.68
C GLN A 47 -25.79 -6.79 3.60
N LYS A 48 -24.65 -6.09 3.57
CA LYS A 48 -24.56 -4.63 3.40
C LYS A 48 -24.65 -4.19 1.93
N GLY A 49 -24.72 -5.14 0.99
CA GLY A 49 -24.74 -4.86 -0.46
C GLY A 49 -23.35 -4.64 -1.07
N GLU A 50 -22.29 -4.95 -0.33
CA GLU A 50 -20.91 -4.89 -0.83
C GLU A 50 -20.57 -6.19 -1.56
N THR A 51 -19.67 -6.12 -2.54
CA THR A 51 -19.30 -7.28 -3.36
C THR A 51 -17.81 -7.54 -3.29
N PHE A 52 -17.45 -8.76 -2.87
CA PHE A 52 -16.12 -9.32 -3.04
C PHE A 52 -16.07 -10.18 -4.29
N ILE A 53 -14.92 -10.17 -4.95
CA ILE A 53 -14.67 -11.00 -6.12
C ILE A 53 -13.43 -11.85 -5.83
N VAL A 54 -13.53 -13.17 -6.02
CA VAL A 54 -12.35 -14.02 -6.19
C VAL A 54 -12.20 -14.31 -7.67
N ASP A 55 -11.14 -13.77 -8.28
CA ASP A 55 -10.94 -13.87 -9.72
C ASP A 55 -10.49 -15.26 -10.17
N ARG A 56 -10.37 -15.45 -11.48
CA ARG A 56 -9.94 -16.73 -12.07
C ARG A 56 -8.57 -17.21 -11.57
N ASN A 57 -7.70 -16.30 -11.14
CA ASN A 57 -6.35 -16.55 -10.65
C ASN A 57 -6.30 -16.69 -9.11
N GLY A 58 -7.44 -16.60 -8.42
CA GLY A 58 -7.53 -16.69 -6.96
C GLY A 58 -7.22 -15.38 -6.23
N ALA A 59 -7.09 -14.26 -6.93
CA ALA A 59 -6.95 -12.95 -6.29
C ALA A 59 -8.30 -12.48 -5.72
N ILE A 60 -8.29 -12.00 -4.48
CA ILE A 60 -9.45 -11.41 -3.83
C ILE A 60 -9.44 -9.92 -4.12
N ILE A 61 -10.52 -9.41 -4.72
CA ILE A 61 -10.78 -7.99 -4.90
C ILE A 61 -11.87 -7.62 -3.90
N THR A 62 -11.53 -6.76 -2.95
CA THR A 62 -12.49 -6.30 -1.94
C THR A 62 -13.45 -5.26 -2.52
N PRO A 63 -14.58 -4.99 -1.85
CA PRO A 63 -15.32 -3.76 -2.08
C PRO A 63 -14.45 -2.54 -1.75
N THR A 64 -15.01 -1.38 -2.03
CA THR A 64 -14.40 -0.10 -1.68
C THR A 64 -14.81 0.29 -0.26
N TYR A 65 -13.82 0.66 0.55
CA TYR A 65 -13.96 1.09 1.93
C TYR A 65 -13.63 2.58 2.07
N GLU A 66 -14.22 3.23 3.05
CA GLU A 66 -13.73 4.54 3.53
C GLU A 66 -12.44 4.33 4.33
N ILE A 67 -11.49 5.27 4.24
CA ILE A 67 -10.14 5.17 4.86
C ILE A 67 -10.17 4.86 6.36
N GLU A 68 -11.22 5.30 7.07
CA GLU A 68 -11.43 5.05 8.49
C GLU A 68 -11.83 3.59 8.81
N GLU A 69 -12.42 2.89 7.84
CA GLU A 69 -12.94 1.53 7.98
C GLU A 69 -11.85 0.51 7.66
N THR A 70 -11.13 0.05 8.68
CA THR A 70 -10.01 -0.89 8.49
C THR A 70 -10.21 -2.24 9.18
N SER A 71 -10.99 -2.30 10.27
CA SER A 71 -11.14 -3.51 11.10
C SER A 71 -11.59 -4.74 10.30
N GLU A 72 -12.61 -4.59 9.46
CA GLU A 72 -13.15 -5.70 8.66
C GLU A 72 -12.10 -6.29 7.70
N VAL A 73 -11.29 -5.43 7.07
CA VAL A 73 -10.21 -5.85 6.16
C VAL A 73 -9.09 -6.58 6.91
N ILE A 74 -8.72 -6.10 8.10
CA ILE A 74 -7.70 -6.73 8.95
C ILE A 74 -8.18 -8.09 9.46
N GLU A 75 -9.44 -8.18 9.86
CA GLU A 75 -10.06 -9.44 10.31
C GLU A 75 -10.15 -10.45 9.16
N LEU A 76 -10.59 -10.03 7.97
CA LEU A 76 -10.64 -10.88 6.79
C LEU A 76 -9.25 -11.40 6.41
N TYR A 77 -8.23 -10.53 6.42
CA TYR A 77 -6.85 -10.93 6.18
C TYR A 77 -6.40 -12.01 7.17
N SER A 78 -6.75 -11.85 8.45
CA SER A 78 -6.45 -12.84 9.50
C SER A 78 -7.12 -14.18 9.22
N LYS A 79 -8.39 -14.17 8.80
CA LYS A 79 -9.14 -15.39 8.45
C LYS A 79 -8.54 -16.12 7.25
N ILE A 80 -8.07 -15.40 6.24
CA ILE A 80 -7.40 -15.99 5.08
C ILE A 80 -6.07 -16.62 5.49
N ALA A 81 -5.30 -15.95 6.36
CA ALA A 81 -4.04 -16.49 6.88
C ALA A 81 -4.28 -17.76 7.72
N GLU A 82 -5.27 -17.75 8.63
CA GLU A 82 -5.68 -18.90 9.45
C GLU A 82 -6.16 -20.09 8.61
N ALA A 83 -6.75 -19.83 7.43
CA ALA A 83 -7.23 -20.86 6.51
C ALA A 83 -6.10 -21.60 5.76
N GLY A 84 -4.83 -21.27 6.01
CA GLY A 84 -3.68 -21.97 5.46
C GLY A 84 -3.05 -21.30 4.24
N ALA A 85 -3.29 -20.01 4.02
CA ALA A 85 -2.54 -19.25 3.02
C ALA A 85 -1.04 -19.27 3.34
N GLU A 86 -0.21 -19.70 2.38
CA GLU A 86 1.24 -19.72 2.53
C GLU A 86 1.85 -18.31 2.52
N SER A 87 1.27 -17.44 1.70
CA SER A 87 1.64 -16.04 1.58
C SER A 87 0.52 -15.23 0.95
N ILE A 88 0.43 -13.95 1.29
CA ILE A 88 -0.59 -13.03 0.77
C ILE A 88 0.13 -11.78 0.25
N GLU A 89 0.19 -11.62 -1.07
CA GLU A 89 0.63 -10.35 -1.66
C GLU A 89 -0.52 -9.34 -1.60
N ILE A 90 -0.21 -8.11 -1.21
CA ILE A 90 -1.21 -7.06 -1.00
C ILE A 90 -0.93 -5.90 -1.93
N GLU A 91 -1.95 -5.50 -2.68
CA GLU A 91 -2.03 -4.22 -3.37
C GLU A 91 -3.15 -3.39 -2.73
N ILE A 92 -2.79 -2.25 -2.14
CA ILE A 92 -3.77 -1.26 -1.68
C ILE A 92 -3.97 -0.27 -2.81
N LYS A 93 -5.19 -0.18 -3.36
CA LYS A 93 -5.55 0.85 -4.33
C LYS A 93 -6.19 2.03 -3.60
N LEU A 94 -5.62 3.23 -3.77
CA LEU A 94 -6.13 4.52 -3.32
C LEU A 94 -6.58 5.36 -4.51
N SER A 95 -7.54 6.27 -4.30
CA SER A 95 -8.05 7.12 -5.37
C SER A 95 -6.99 8.14 -5.78
N MET A 96 -6.86 8.35 -7.10
CA MET A 96 -6.03 9.40 -7.68
C MET A 96 -6.73 10.77 -7.62
N ASN A 97 -7.98 10.84 -7.13
CA ASN A 97 -8.68 12.11 -6.94
C ASN A 97 -7.87 13.09 -6.07
N GLY A 98 -7.85 14.36 -6.50
CA GLY A 98 -7.04 15.41 -5.88
C GLY A 98 -5.56 15.40 -6.25
N HIS A 99 -5.08 14.42 -7.04
CA HIS A 99 -3.73 14.46 -7.59
C HIS A 99 -3.63 15.32 -8.86
N ARG A 100 -2.38 15.74 -9.11
CA ARG A 100 -1.89 16.35 -10.34
C ARG A 100 -0.55 15.69 -10.69
N GLY A 101 0.00 15.96 -11.86
CA GLY A 101 1.30 15.38 -12.26
C GLY A 101 2.41 15.65 -11.23
N ILE A 102 2.43 16.86 -10.67
CA ILE A 102 3.40 17.25 -9.65
C ILE A 102 3.23 16.48 -8.32
N SER A 103 1.99 16.19 -7.91
CA SER A 103 1.77 15.44 -6.66
C SER A 103 2.05 13.96 -6.83
N LEU A 104 1.85 13.38 -8.02
CA LEU A 104 2.32 12.01 -8.31
C LEU A 104 3.85 11.92 -8.30
N LYS A 105 4.54 12.91 -8.87
CA LYS A 105 6.00 13.07 -8.72
C LYS A 105 6.40 13.17 -7.25
N ASN A 106 5.66 13.94 -6.46
CA ASN A 106 5.92 14.06 -5.02
C ASN A 106 5.78 12.72 -4.29
N LEU A 107 4.76 11.93 -4.61
CA LEU A 107 4.58 10.61 -4.03
C LEU A 107 5.81 9.74 -4.25
N ILE A 108 6.29 9.64 -5.49
CA ILE A 108 7.50 8.89 -5.83
C ILE A 108 8.72 9.41 -5.07
N ASN A 109 8.92 10.72 -5.03
CA ASN A 109 10.07 11.34 -4.35
C ASN A 109 10.05 11.15 -2.83
N ILE A 110 8.88 11.26 -2.19
CA ILE A 110 8.73 11.02 -0.75
C ILE A 110 9.16 9.58 -0.44
N ILE A 111 8.66 8.62 -1.21
CA ILE A 111 8.94 7.20 -1.05
C ILE A 111 10.42 6.91 -1.33
N SER A 112 10.96 7.36 -2.45
CA SER A 112 12.36 7.13 -2.82
C SER A 112 13.35 7.71 -1.80
N SER A 113 13.07 8.90 -1.26
CA SER A 113 13.92 9.54 -0.24
C SER A 113 14.06 8.73 1.06
N LYS A 114 13.13 7.81 1.31
CA LYS A 114 13.10 6.93 2.50
C LYS A 114 13.06 5.45 2.14
N GLN A 115 13.28 5.08 0.88
CA GLN A 115 13.10 3.72 0.40
C GLN A 115 13.89 2.70 1.24
N SER A 116 15.16 2.98 1.58
CA SER A 116 15.97 2.08 2.43
C SER A 116 15.33 1.82 3.80
N LEU A 117 14.74 2.84 4.43
CA LEU A 117 14.07 2.72 5.72
C LEU A 117 12.70 2.06 5.59
N ILE A 118 11.92 2.36 4.55
CA ILE A 118 10.63 1.70 4.26
C ILE A 118 10.87 0.21 4.02
N LYS A 119 11.89 -0.12 3.21
CA LYS A 119 12.29 -1.50 2.91
C LYS A 119 12.56 -2.29 4.19
N LYS A 120 13.40 -1.74 5.07
CA LYS A 120 13.74 -2.37 6.35
C LYS A 120 12.56 -2.43 7.33
N ALA A 121 11.74 -1.37 7.39
CA ALA A 121 10.56 -1.32 8.26
C ALA A 121 9.52 -2.37 7.89
N LEU A 122 9.32 -2.60 6.59
CA LEU A 122 8.35 -3.56 6.07
C LEU A 122 8.96 -4.94 5.76
N GLY A 123 10.27 -5.12 5.90
CA GLY A 123 10.94 -6.40 5.62
C GLY A 123 10.89 -6.80 4.14
N ILE A 124 11.04 -5.84 3.23
CA ILE A 124 11.07 -6.08 1.77
C ILE A 124 12.47 -5.85 1.22
N GLU A 125 12.90 -6.72 0.30
CA GLU A 125 14.25 -6.66 -0.29
C GLU A 125 14.29 -5.94 -1.64
N ARG A 126 13.21 -6.04 -2.43
CA ARG A 126 13.09 -5.36 -3.72
C ARG A 126 13.01 -3.84 -3.55
N ASN A 127 13.43 -3.11 -4.57
CA ASN A 127 13.18 -1.67 -4.62
C ASN A 127 11.69 -1.41 -4.87
N ILE A 128 11.20 -0.29 -4.34
CA ILE A 128 9.83 0.19 -4.56
C ILE A 128 9.80 0.96 -5.89
N VAL A 129 10.83 1.77 -6.11
CA VAL A 129 11.07 2.56 -7.32
C VAL A 129 12.55 2.50 -7.65
N GLU A 130 12.87 2.22 -8.92
CA GLU A 130 14.23 2.20 -9.43
C GLU A 130 14.76 3.60 -9.74
N GLN A 131 16.08 3.73 -9.75
CA GLN A 131 16.78 5.00 -9.93
C GLN A 131 16.42 5.67 -11.27
N ASP A 132 16.38 4.90 -12.36
CA ASP A 132 15.96 5.37 -13.68
C ASP A 132 14.58 6.03 -13.68
N PHE A 133 13.61 5.44 -12.96
CA PHE A 133 12.26 6.00 -12.87
C PHE A 133 12.26 7.32 -12.11
N ILE A 134 13.01 7.38 -11.01
CA ILE A 134 13.19 8.59 -10.20
C ILE A 134 13.81 9.70 -11.05
N GLU A 135 14.89 9.42 -11.78
CA GLU A 135 15.57 10.42 -12.61
C GLU A 135 14.66 10.90 -13.75
N GLY A 136 14.01 9.98 -14.46
CA GLY A 136 13.12 10.29 -15.57
C GLY A 136 11.99 11.25 -15.19
N ILE A 137 11.25 10.96 -14.10
CA ILE A 137 10.16 11.86 -13.67
C ILE A 137 10.68 13.19 -13.10
N ASN A 138 11.93 13.23 -12.62
CA ASN A 138 12.50 14.45 -12.05
C ASN A 138 13.04 15.42 -13.12
N ASN A 139 13.45 14.90 -14.27
CA ASN A 139 13.97 15.67 -15.41
C ASN A 139 12.90 16.34 -16.28
N VAL A 140 11.62 16.00 -16.05
CA VAL A 140 10.48 16.56 -16.79
C VAL A 140 9.62 17.43 -15.87
N ARG A 141 9.01 18.47 -16.45
CA ARG A 141 7.99 19.28 -15.78
C ARG A 141 6.64 18.57 -15.89
N LEU A 142 6.14 18.07 -14.76
CA LEU A 142 4.88 17.32 -14.68
C LEU A 142 3.84 18.18 -13.97
N ILE A 143 2.94 18.83 -14.74
CA ILE A 143 1.90 19.68 -14.15
C ILE A 143 0.63 18.86 -14.01
N GLU A 144 0.15 18.27 -15.10
CA GLU A 144 -1.10 17.52 -15.14
C GLU A 144 -0.87 16.00 -15.07
N ILE A 145 -1.93 15.25 -14.76
CA ILE A 145 -1.85 13.77 -14.68
C ILE A 145 -1.37 13.18 -16.00
N GLU A 146 -1.81 13.73 -17.15
CA GLU A 146 -1.42 13.24 -18.47
C GLU A 146 0.08 13.42 -18.74
N ASP A 147 0.72 14.47 -18.20
CA ASP A 147 2.17 14.64 -18.30
C ASP A 147 2.91 13.53 -17.56
N PHE A 148 2.42 13.20 -16.36
CA PHE A 148 2.96 12.12 -15.55
C PHE A 148 2.74 10.77 -16.23
N LYS A 149 1.53 10.50 -16.74
CA LYS A 149 1.20 9.27 -17.47
C LYS A 149 2.13 9.04 -18.64
N ARG A 150 2.27 10.02 -19.54
CA ARG A 150 3.18 9.93 -20.69
C ARG A 150 4.61 9.62 -20.24
N SER A 151 5.12 10.36 -19.26
CA SER A 151 6.48 10.17 -18.75
C SER A 151 6.67 8.79 -18.12
N ALA A 152 5.73 8.33 -17.28
CA ALA A 152 5.80 7.04 -16.62
C ALA A 152 5.77 5.88 -17.63
N LEU A 153 4.98 5.99 -18.69
CA LEU A 153 4.93 5.01 -19.77
C LEU A 153 6.21 5.00 -20.62
N GLU A 154 6.76 6.17 -20.95
CA GLU A 154 8.01 6.30 -21.71
C GLU A 154 9.22 5.74 -20.95
N ILE A 155 9.29 5.97 -19.63
CA ILE A 155 10.39 5.47 -18.79
C ILE A 155 10.29 3.95 -18.56
N GLY A 156 9.07 3.43 -18.51
CA GLY A 156 8.74 2.04 -18.17
C GLY A 156 8.19 1.93 -16.73
N VAL A 157 6.91 1.57 -16.62
CA VAL A 157 6.24 1.40 -15.32
C VAL A 157 6.74 0.18 -14.54
N ASP A 158 7.40 -0.76 -15.22
CA ASP A 158 8.13 -1.88 -14.61
C ASP A 158 9.28 -1.40 -13.72
N LYS A 159 9.83 -0.21 -13.95
CA LYS A 159 10.84 0.42 -13.08
C LYS A 159 10.25 1.00 -11.78
N CYS A 160 8.93 0.86 -11.58
CA CYS A 160 8.20 1.33 -10.41
C CYS A 160 7.31 0.21 -9.84
N GLU A 161 7.82 -1.02 -9.73
CA GLU A 161 7.01 -2.20 -9.35
C GLU A 161 6.22 -2.04 -8.04
N GLY A 162 6.73 -1.26 -7.09
CA GLY A 162 6.07 -1.00 -5.83
C GLY A 162 4.85 -0.08 -5.96
N ILE A 163 4.72 0.71 -7.03
CA ILE A 163 3.62 1.66 -7.21
C ILE A 163 3.08 1.56 -8.63
N SER A 164 1.82 1.15 -8.77
CA SER A 164 1.14 1.15 -10.06
C SER A 164 0.18 2.33 -10.20
N PHE A 165 0.00 2.78 -11.44
CA PHE A 165 -0.92 3.84 -11.79
C PHE A 165 -1.97 3.27 -12.75
N ASP A 166 -3.20 3.20 -12.27
CA ASP A 166 -4.36 2.77 -13.03
C ASP A 166 -5.10 4.04 -13.47
N PHE A 167 -4.73 4.54 -14.65
CA PHE A 167 -5.26 5.81 -15.16
C PHE A 167 -6.70 5.69 -15.66
N GLU A 168 -7.20 4.46 -15.90
CA GLU A 168 -8.59 4.21 -16.29
C GLU A 168 -9.50 4.19 -15.07
N GLU A 169 -9.09 3.51 -14.00
CA GLU A 169 -9.83 3.48 -12.72
C GLU A 169 -9.53 4.68 -11.81
N GLU A 170 -8.65 5.59 -12.26
CA GLU A 170 -8.11 6.73 -11.52
C GLU A 170 -7.64 6.30 -10.12
N ALA A 171 -6.75 5.30 -10.08
CA ALA A 171 -6.26 4.72 -8.83
C ALA A 171 -4.73 4.56 -8.80
N ILE A 172 -4.17 4.68 -7.61
CA ILE A 172 -2.75 4.43 -7.30
C ILE A 172 -2.69 3.15 -6.48
N GLY A 173 -1.97 2.13 -6.97
CA GLY A 173 -1.78 0.85 -6.30
C GLY A 173 -0.44 0.80 -5.57
N PHE A 174 -0.43 0.44 -4.28
CA PHE A 174 0.76 0.27 -3.46
C PHE A 174 1.03 -1.22 -3.24
N LYS A 175 2.15 -1.73 -3.78
CA LYS A 175 2.51 -3.15 -3.91
C LYS A 175 3.78 -3.55 -3.14
N PHE A 176 4.22 -2.73 -2.19
CA PHE A 176 5.45 -2.95 -1.43
C PHE A 176 5.16 -3.43 0.00
N PHE A 177 4.53 -4.59 0.10
CA PHE A 177 4.24 -5.26 1.36
C PHE A 177 5.04 -6.56 1.49
N LYS A 178 5.38 -6.98 2.71
CA LYS A 178 5.97 -8.30 2.94
C LYS A 178 4.92 -9.39 2.84
N GLU A 179 5.18 -10.43 2.06
CA GLU A 179 4.18 -11.46 1.74
C GLU A 179 3.75 -12.32 2.93
N LYS A 180 4.58 -12.38 3.98
CA LYS A 180 4.27 -13.05 5.26
C LYS A 180 4.26 -12.01 6.37
N ALA A 181 3.07 -11.52 6.67
CA ALA A 181 2.88 -10.42 7.59
C ALA A 181 1.77 -10.71 8.60
N GLU A 182 1.93 -10.15 9.79
CA GLU A 182 0.90 -10.19 10.82
C GLU A 182 -0.20 -9.16 10.50
N PRO A 183 -1.42 -9.31 11.02
CA PRO A 183 -2.50 -8.35 10.79
C PRO A 183 -2.13 -6.90 11.17
N GLN A 184 -1.31 -6.71 12.21
CA GLN A 184 -0.84 -5.39 12.63
C GLN A 184 0.12 -4.75 11.60
N ASP A 185 0.80 -5.56 10.79
CA ASP A 185 1.64 -5.06 9.69
C ASP A 185 0.78 -4.51 8.56
N LEU A 186 -0.31 -5.20 8.20
CA LEU A 186 -1.25 -4.71 7.20
C LEU A 186 -1.91 -3.41 7.67
N PHE A 187 -2.31 -3.34 8.94
CA PHE A 187 -2.86 -2.11 9.52
C PHE A 187 -1.87 -0.94 9.44
N ALA A 188 -0.61 -1.17 9.81
CA ALA A 188 0.43 -0.15 9.72
C ALA A 188 0.73 0.26 8.26
N TYR A 189 0.70 -0.70 7.33
CA TYR A 189 0.89 -0.48 5.91
C TYR A 189 -0.25 0.32 5.28
N LEU A 190 -1.50 0.01 5.64
CA LEU A 190 -2.69 0.80 5.27
C LEU A 190 -2.52 2.26 5.68
N GLN A 191 -2.23 2.52 6.95
CA GLN A 191 -2.04 3.90 7.43
C GLN A 191 -0.84 4.59 6.75
N LEU A 192 0.24 3.86 6.44
CA LEU A 192 1.40 4.41 5.77
C LEU A 192 1.07 4.82 4.32
N THR A 193 0.41 3.95 3.55
CA THR A 193 0.04 4.25 2.15
C THR A 193 -0.92 5.42 2.06
N GLN A 194 -1.91 5.50 2.96
CA GLN A 194 -2.82 6.63 3.09
C GLN A 194 -2.05 7.94 3.38
N ALA A 195 -1.18 7.94 4.39
CA ALA A 195 -0.41 9.13 4.75
C ALA A 195 0.56 9.58 3.64
N LEU A 196 1.16 8.64 2.91
CA LEU A 196 2.00 8.93 1.75
C LEU A 196 1.20 9.60 0.63
N ASN A 197 0.03 9.04 0.30
CA ASN A 197 -0.89 9.56 -0.70
C ASN A 197 -1.32 10.99 -0.36
N ASP A 198 -1.76 11.22 0.87
CA ASP A 198 -2.22 12.52 1.32
C ASP A 198 -1.09 13.55 1.40
N ASN A 199 0.07 13.17 1.95
CA ASN A 199 1.20 14.07 2.03
C ASN A 199 1.65 14.54 0.64
N ALA A 200 1.67 13.63 -0.35
CA ALA A 200 2.06 13.94 -1.72
C ALA A 200 1.19 15.04 -2.37
N LYS A 201 -0.12 15.06 -2.08
CA LYS A 201 -1.06 16.11 -2.55
C LYS A 201 -0.77 17.48 -1.94
N THR A 202 -0.32 17.51 -0.68
CA THR A 202 -0.08 18.77 0.06
C THR A 202 1.25 19.46 -0.26
N LEU A 203 2.25 18.70 -0.71
CA LEU A 203 3.58 19.24 -0.97
C LEU A 203 3.61 20.06 -2.26
N ARG A 204 4.27 21.23 -2.21
CA ARG A 204 4.61 22.00 -3.42
C ARG A 204 5.76 21.38 -4.19
N HIS A 205 6.75 20.88 -3.45
CA HIS A 205 7.95 20.25 -3.96
C HIS A 205 8.40 19.12 -3.02
N SER A 206 9.17 18.20 -3.57
CA SER A 206 9.76 17.06 -2.87
C SER A 206 11.15 16.79 -3.44
N SER A 207 12.02 16.17 -2.64
CA SER A 207 13.34 15.75 -3.09
C SER A 207 13.43 14.23 -3.02
N PRO A 208 13.93 13.55 -4.07
CA PRO A 208 14.17 12.11 -4.05
C PRO A 208 15.44 11.73 -3.27
N LYS A 209 16.23 12.71 -2.81
CA LYS A 209 17.54 12.46 -2.20
C LYS A 209 17.40 11.50 -1.02
N THR A 210 18.11 10.38 -1.09
CA THR A 210 18.14 9.37 -0.04
C THR A 210 18.58 9.98 1.27
N THR A 211 17.90 9.62 2.34
CA THR A 211 18.23 10.09 3.68
C THR A 211 19.31 9.22 4.30
N GLU A 212 20.52 9.76 4.39
CA GLU A 212 21.61 9.18 5.16
C GLU A 212 21.36 9.38 6.65
N THR A 213 21.53 8.32 7.45
CA THR A 213 21.35 8.37 8.90
C THR A 213 22.17 7.30 9.59
N ASN A 214 22.72 7.62 10.75
CA ASN A 214 23.34 6.68 11.68
C ASN A 214 22.37 6.23 12.80
N ASN A 215 21.14 6.75 12.79
CA ASN A 215 20.06 6.37 13.69
C ASN A 215 18.74 6.26 12.92
N GLU A 216 18.45 5.06 12.45
CA GLU A 216 17.29 4.79 11.60
C GLU A 216 15.98 5.04 12.34
N LYS A 217 15.85 4.57 13.58
CA LYS A 217 14.63 4.74 14.41
C LYS A 217 14.27 6.20 14.61
N TYR A 218 15.22 7.05 14.99
CA TYR A 218 14.95 8.47 15.20
C TYR A 218 14.51 9.16 13.89
N THR A 219 15.26 8.93 12.82
CA THR A 219 15.00 9.53 11.51
C THR A 219 13.65 9.12 10.96
N PHE A 220 13.32 7.82 11.01
CA PHE A 220 12.04 7.32 10.51
C PHE A 220 10.87 7.77 11.39
N ARG A 221 11.00 7.75 12.72
CA ARG A 221 9.98 8.30 13.62
C ARG A 221 9.67 9.76 13.30
N THR A 222 10.70 10.60 13.14
CA THR A 222 10.54 12.02 12.82
C THR A 222 9.89 12.23 11.46
N TRP A 223 10.17 11.35 10.50
CA TRP A 223 9.50 11.35 9.21
C TRP A 223 8.02 10.94 9.31
N LEU A 224 7.69 9.87 10.04
CA LEU A 224 6.30 9.45 10.29
C LEU A 224 5.48 10.57 10.96
N LEU A 225 6.06 11.30 11.91
CA LEU A 225 5.39 12.45 12.53
C LEU A 225 5.08 13.56 11.51
N ARG A 226 6.00 13.84 10.57
CA ARG A 226 5.77 14.79 9.48
C ARG A 226 4.73 14.32 8.46
N LEU A 227 4.57 13.00 8.30
CA LEU A 227 3.48 12.41 7.52
C LEU A 227 2.13 12.45 8.25
N GLY A 228 2.10 12.79 9.54
CA GLY A 228 0.85 12.91 10.32
C GLY A 228 0.56 11.77 11.28
N PHE A 229 1.52 10.88 11.58
CA PHE A 229 1.37 9.81 12.58
C PHE A 229 1.36 10.33 14.03
N ILE A 230 0.38 11.19 14.36
CA ILE A 230 0.27 11.92 15.63
C ILE A 230 -0.90 11.40 16.46
N GLY A 231 -0.66 11.18 17.76
CA GLY A 231 -1.68 10.72 18.71
C GLY A 231 -1.76 9.20 18.87
N ASN A 232 -2.74 8.76 19.66
CA ASN A 232 -2.87 7.36 20.07
C ASN A 232 -3.29 6.44 18.92
N ARG A 233 -4.09 6.92 17.96
CA ARG A 233 -4.53 6.12 16.79
C ARG A 233 -3.39 5.57 15.92
N TYR A 234 -2.21 6.18 15.98
CA TYR A 234 -1.01 5.76 15.25
C TYR A 234 0.05 5.13 16.16
N LYS A 235 -0.24 4.90 17.45
CA LYS A 235 0.75 4.36 18.40
C LYS A 235 1.24 2.98 17.95
N GLU A 236 0.32 2.11 17.59
CA GLU A 236 0.63 0.74 17.15
C GLU A 236 1.39 0.76 15.84
N SER A 237 0.90 1.46 14.82
CA SER A 237 1.56 1.55 13.52
C SER A 237 2.97 2.14 13.60
N ARG A 238 3.20 3.17 14.45
CA ARG A 238 4.55 3.65 14.72
C ARG A 238 5.43 2.56 15.34
N SER A 239 4.90 1.79 16.28
CA SER A 239 5.64 0.67 16.88
C SER A 239 6.02 -0.35 15.81
N GLN A 240 5.07 -0.77 14.98
CA GLN A 240 5.32 -1.75 13.92
C GLN A 240 6.34 -1.27 12.90
N LEU A 241 6.19 -0.03 12.40
CA LEU A 241 7.08 0.56 11.40
C LEU A 241 8.50 0.85 11.92
N LEU A 242 8.71 0.90 13.24
CA LEU A 242 10.03 1.18 13.83
C LEU A 242 10.75 -0.07 14.34
N ARG A 243 10.07 -1.21 14.50
CA ARG A 243 10.61 -2.37 15.25
C ARG A 243 11.88 -2.96 14.65
N HIS A 244 12.02 -2.94 13.33
CA HIS A 244 13.17 -3.50 12.61
C HIS A 244 14.31 -2.49 12.35
N LEU A 245 14.11 -1.22 12.72
CA LEU A 245 15.11 -0.18 12.51
C LEU A 245 16.14 -0.15 13.65
N SER A 246 17.37 0.21 13.34
CA SER A 246 18.46 0.32 14.32
C SER A 246 18.42 1.67 15.07
N GLY A 247 19.13 1.73 16.20
CA GLY A 247 19.31 2.96 16.99
C GLY A 247 18.20 3.19 18.02
N ASN A 248 17.99 4.46 18.38
CA ASN A 248 17.10 4.88 19.46
C ASN A 248 16.07 5.89 18.93
N SER A 249 14.81 5.78 19.34
CA SER A 249 13.73 6.64 18.85
C SER A 249 13.67 8.01 19.53
N ALA A 250 14.22 8.17 20.73
CA ALA A 250 14.13 9.38 21.55
C ALA A 250 15.23 10.41 21.19
N PHE A 251 16.46 9.96 20.94
CA PHE A 251 17.62 10.83 20.72
C PHE A 251 18.12 10.75 19.28
N ARG A 252 18.52 11.88 18.70
CA ARG A 252 19.04 11.96 17.32
C ARG A 252 20.34 11.19 17.16
N SER A 253 21.29 11.47 18.04
CA SER A 253 22.55 10.74 18.13
C SER A 253 22.38 9.61 19.17
N PRO A 254 22.69 8.35 18.85
CA PRO A 254 22.80 7.32 19.87
C PRO A 254 23.89 7.76 20.85
N THR A 255 23.56 7.90 22.13
CA THR A 255 24.58 8.06 23.16
C THR A 255 25.40 6.78 23.15
N ASN A 256 26.73 6.86 23.02
CA ASN A 256 27.60 5.71 23.24
C ASN A 256 27.26 5.14 24.62
N ALA A 257 26.74 3.91 24.65
CA ALA A 257 26.57 3.11 25.85
C ALA A 257 27.53 1.93 25.75
#